data_AF-A0A6H0CWJ2-F1
#
_entry.id   AF-A0A6H0CWJ2-F1
#
_cell.length_a   1.000
_cell.length_b   1.000
_cell.length_c   1.000
_cell.angle_alpha   90.00
_cell.angle_beta   90.00
_cell.angle_gamma   90.00
#
_symmetry.space_group_name_H-M   'P 1'
#
loop_
_entity.id
_entity.type
_entity.pdbx_description
1 polymer ?
#
loop_
_entity_poly.entity_id
_entity_poly.type
_entity_poly.pdbx_seq_one_letter_code
_entity_poly.pdbx_strand_id
1 'polypeptide(L)'
;MTNESFDRRAGDGQFGLYDQSVLKRENAYTGKYLVLLECEEGEHGMQVLRSQAGIANAEPVRGAEAENAVRVLEAPDVNALFPELGVAVIDVAPDQREALVTAAQAEPSVIAAEPERLVYISTITDRTREVKGYYPTYRSDEDVLERHTTAAMAVSLGPAWDETGHTWGLQAVRANHSQLTGQGVRVAVLDTGVDTEHPDLSARVAGTASFVPGQSAQDGNGHGTHCIGTVAGPAQPTHGPRYGVAPEAQILAGKVLSNQGSGSDGQILAGIAWALSQGAKVISMSLGAPVSPGQLFSPVFESLAKRVVTAGTLIVAAAGNDGGPVNHPANCPSVLAVAALGRALDVAPFSCRGQGLIGAEVNIAAPGVEVRSAWPMPQLYNTISGTSMATPHIAGIVALLAQGAPDATATELKKRLLSGAYRLAQPPASVGAGLGQTP
;
A
#
# COMPACT_ATOMS: atom_id res chain seq x y z
N MET A 1 -44.80 47.53 14.69
CA MET A 1 -43.41 47.48 15.22
C MET A 1 -43.03 46.01 15.18
N THR A 2 -42.03 45.50 14.46
CA THR A 2 -40.97 46.03 13.60
C THR A 2 -40.41 44.82 12.81
N ASN A 3 -39.77 45.12 11.67
CA ASN A 3 -39.19 44.25 10.63
C ASN A 3 -38.27 43.09 11.08
N GLU A 4 -38.18 42.06 10.22
CA GLU A 4 -36.98 41.52 9.50
C GLU A 4 -37.27 40.06 9.06
N SER A 5 -37.47 39.69 7.78
CA SER A 5 -36.56 39.55 6.62
C SER A 5 -35.66 38.29 6.60
N PHE A 6 -35.91 37.43 5.59
CA PHE A 6 -35.01 36.50 4.86
C PHE A 6 -34.04 35.60 5.63
N ASP A 7 -34.03 34.29 5.35
CA ASP A 7 -33.04 33.71 4.41
C ASP A 7 -33.32 32.24 4.02
N ARG A 8 -32.69 31.88 2.91
CA ARG A 8 -32.89 30.77 1.99
C ARG A 8 -32.24 29.46 2.44
N ARG A 9 -32.74 28.40 1.81
CA ARG A 9 -32.16 27.06 1.72
C ARG A 9 -30.69 27.10 1.27
N ALA A 10 -29.81 26.45 2.02
CA ALA A 10 -28.65 25.73 1.53
C ALA A 10 -28.30 24.65 2.57
N GLY A 11 -28.39 23.38 2.16
CA GLY A 11 -28.00 22.25 2.98
C GLY A 11 -26.50 22.05 2.88
N ASP A 12 -25.77 22.50 3.89
CA ASP A 12 -24.38 22.13 4.10
C ASP A 12 -24.35 20.82 4.89
N GLY A 13 -24.16 19.71 4.15
CA GLY A 13 -23.77 18.43 4.73
C GLY A 13 -22.31 18.51 5.16
N GLN A 14 -22.06 18.87 6.41
CA GLN A 14 -20.76 18.68 7.06
C GLN A 14 -20.44 17.17 7.14
N PHE A 15 -19.58 16.69 6.25
CA PHE A 15 -18.88 15.42 6.43
C PHE A 15 -17.91 15.58 7.61
N GLY A 16 -18.14 14.79 8.66
CA GLY A 16 -17.35 14.82 9.88
C GLY A 16 -15.86 14.54 9.63
N LEU A 17 -15.03 15.44 10.15
CA LEU A 17 -13.58 15.32 10.22
C LEU A 17 -13.23 14.17 11.17
N TYR A 18 -12.58 13.11 10.66
CA TYR A 18 -12.08 12.01 11.48
C TYR A 18 -10.76 12.41 12.15
N ASP A 19 -10.83 12.72 13.44
CA ASP A 19 -9.66 12.85 14.31
C ASP A 19 -9.06 11.45 14.57
N GLN A 20 -7.95 11.14 13.89
CA GLN A 20 -7.25 9.86 14.02
C GLN A 20 -6.52 9.66 15.37
N SER A 21 -6.49 10.66 16.26
CA SER A 21 -5.96 10.46 17.61
C SER A 21 -6.88 9.64 18.52
N VAL A 22 -8.14 9.42 18.09
CA VAL A 22 -9.20 8.76 18.88
C VAL A 22 -9.51 7.32 18.43
N LEU A 23 -8.92 6.83 17.33
CA LEU A 23 -8.84 5.38 17.05
C LEU A 23 -7.77 4.74 17.96
N LYS A 24 -7.92 4.93 19.28
CA LYS A 24 -7.20 4.19 20.31
C LYS A 24 -7.52 2.71 20.14
N ARG A 25 -6.51 1.92 19.73
CA ARG A 25 -6.08 0.58 20.19
C ARG A 25 -7.10 -0.56 20.45
N GLU A 26 -8.41 -0.32 20.54
CA GLU A 26 -9.41 -1.30 20.98
C GLU A 26 -9.86 -2.25 19.86
N ASN A 27 -9.70 -1.88 18.59
CA ASN A 27 -10.07 -2.72 17.42
C ASN A 27 -8.91 -2.90 16.42
N ALA A 28 -7.72 -3.29 16.90
CA ALA A 28 -6.56 -3.55 16.03
C ALA A 28 -6.54 -4.96 15.41
N TYR A 29 -7.39 -5.87 15.91
CA TYR A 29 -7.37 -7.29 15.57
C TYR A 29 -8.79 -7.82 15.35
N THR A 30 -8.94 -8.86 14.54
CA THR A 30 -10.24 -9.47 14.19
C THR A 30 -10.74 -10.45 15.26
N GLY A 31 -9.83 -10.97 16.09
CA GLY A 31 -10.08 -12.08 17.01
C GLY A 31 -9.57 -13.44 16.51
N LYS A 32 -9.28 -13.57 15.21
CA LYS A 32 -8.64 -14.75 14.62
C LYS A 32 -7.12 -14.69 14.76
N TYR A 33 -6.44 -15.79 14.44
CA TYR A 33 -4.98 -15.91 14.43
C TYR A 33 -4.46 -16.30 13.05
N LEU A 34 -3.30 -15.78 12.70
CA LEU A 34 -2.47 -16.28 11.61
C LEU A 34 -1.49 -17.30 12.17
N VAL A 35 -1.41 -18.47 11.54
CA VAL A 35 -0.44 -19.51 11.88
C VAL A 35 0.45 -19.77 10.68
N LEU A 36 1.75 -19.52 10.84
CA LEU A 36 2.77 -19.84 9.85
C LEU A 36 3.13 -21.32 9.96
N LEU A 37 3.03 -22.00 8.84
CA LEU A 37 3.32 -23.42 8.70
C LEU A 37 4.50 -23.62 7.75
N GLU A 38 5.21 -24.72 7.94
CA GLU A 38 6.18 -25.18 6.95
C GLU A 38 5.44 -25.59 5.66
N CYS A 39 5.88 -25.07 4.50
CA CYS A 39 5.13 -25.19 3.23
C CYS A 39 4.83 -26.64 2.84
N GLU A 40 5.78 -27.56 3.05
CA GLU A 40 5.64 -28.97 2.67
C GLU A 40 4.89 -29.80 3.72
N GLU A 41 4.74 -29.27 4.94
CA GLU A 41 4.12 -29.96 6.08
C GLU A 41 2.85 -29.25 6.56
N GLY A 42 2.27 -28.33 5.79
CA GLY A 42 1.13 -27.52 6.22
C GLY A 42 -0.09 -28.34 6.68
N GLU A 43 -0.41 -29.42 5.97
CA GLU A 43 -1.48 -30.35 6.39
C GLU A 43 -1.12 -31.10 7.68
N HIS A 44 0.14 -31.49 7.84
CA HIS A 44 0.63 -32.14 9.05
C HIS A 44 0.58 -31.20 10.25
N GLY A 45 1.04 -29.96 10.10
CA GLY A 45 0.95 -28.92 11.13
C GLY A 45 -0.50 -28.65 11.55
N MET A 46 -1.44 -28.60 10.60
CA MET A 46 -2.86 -28.47 10.94
C MET A 46 -3.42 -29.71 11.67
N GLN A 47 -2.97 -30.92 11.31
CA GLN A 47 -3.35 -32.13 12.02
C GLN A 47 -2.84 -32.15 13.47
N VAL A 48 -1.62 -31.67 13.69
CA VAL A 48 -1.03 -31.49 15.02
C VAL A 48 -1.86 -30.51 15.85
N LEU A 49 -2.17 -29.33 15.32
CA LEU A 49 -2.98 -28.32 16.00
C LEU A 49 -4.37 -28.84 16.37
N ARG A 50 -4.97 -29.65 15.51
CA ARG A 50 -6.22 -30.33 15.81
C ARG A 50 -6.10 -31.31 16.97
N SER A 51 -5.06 -32.13 16.98
CA SER A 51 -4.87 -33.18 17.99
C SER A 51 -4.46 -32.65 19.36
N GLN A 52 -3.66 -31.57 19.41
CA GLN A 52 -3.06 -31.06 20.64
C GLN A 52 -3.76 -29.80 21.18
N ALA A 53 -4.29 -28.95 20.30
CA ALA A 53 -4.94 -27.69 20.68
C ALA A 53 -6.45 -27.66 20.42
N GLY A 54 -7.02 -28.77 19.91
CA GLY A 54 -8.45 -28.85 19.62
C GLY A 54 -8.92 -27.93 18.50
N ILE A 55 -8.00 -27.43 17.67
CA ILE A 55 -8.30 -26.52 16.55
C ILE A 55 -9.04 -27.30 15.45
N ALA A 56 -10.12 -26.72 14.92
CA ALA A 56 -10.90 -27.34 13.84
C ALA A 56 -10.06 -27.53 12.56
N ASN A 57 -10.53 -28.42 11.68
CA ASN A 57 -9.90 -28.60 10.36
C ASN A 57 -9.89 -27.29 9.57
N ALA A 58 -8.87 -27.11 8.74
CA ALA A 58 -8.81 -26.01 7.78
C ALA A 58 -9.20 -26.46 6.38
N GLU A 59 -9.99 -25.63 5.70
CA GLU A 59 -10.28 -25.79 4.28
C GLU A 59 -9.19 -25.10 3.45
N PRO A 60 -8.68 -25.75 2.38
CA PRO A 60 -7.68 -25.13 1.52
C PRO A 60 -8.30 -23.99 0.69
N VAL A 61 -7.66 -22.83 0.74
CA VAL A 61 -7.97 -21.65 -0.06
C VAL A 61 -6.87 -21.45 -1.08
N ARG A 62 -7.20 -21.72 -2.35
CA ARG A 62 -6.29 -21.54 -3.48
C ARG A 62 -6.58 -20.23 -4.19
N GLY A 63 -5.53 -19.55 -4.64
CA GLY A 63 -5.63 -18.22 -5.27
C GLY A 63 -6.57 -18.12 -6.47
N ALA A 64 -6.82 -19.21 -7.20
CA ALA A 64 -7.71 -19.20 -8.37
C ALA A 64 -9.21 -19.07 -8.02
N GLU A 65 -9.61 -19.28 -6.76
CA GLU A 65 -11.01 -19.40 -6.34
C GLU A 65 -11.41 -18.29 -5.36
N ALA A 66 -11.53 -17.05 -5.84
CA ALA A 66 -11.80 -15.89 -4.98
C ALA A 66 -13.10 -16.02 -4.15
N GLU A 67 -14.18 -16.54 -4.74
CA GLU A 67 -15.45 -16.76 -4.02
C GLU A 67 -15.31 -17.80 -2.90
N ASN A 68 -14.50 -18.85 -3.13
CA ASN A 68 -14.20 -19.85 -2.12
C ASN A 68 -13.42 -19.24 -0.96
N ALA A 69 -12.44 -18.38 -1.24
CA ALA A 69 -11.67 -17.66 -0.22
C ALA A 69 -12.57 -16.83 0.71
N VAL A 70 -13.52 -16.07 0.15
CA VAL A 70 -14.49 -15.29 0.95
C VAL A 70 -15.35 -16.20 1.80
N ARG A 71 -15.90 -17.28 1.22
CA ARG A 71 -16.74 -18.23 1.95
C ARG A 71 -16.00 -18.84 3.14
N VAL A 72 -14.76 -19.28 2.95
CA VAL A 72 -13.97 -19.96 3.99
C VAL A 72 -13.55 -18.99 5.10
N LEU A 73 -13.12 -17.76 4.76
CA LEU A 73 -12.68 -16.78 5.76
C LEU A 73 -13.83 -16.29 6.67
N GLU A 74 -15.04 -16.22 6.13
CA GLU A 74 -16.24 -15.75 6.86
C GLU A 74 -17.03 -16.86 7.55
N ALA A 75 -16.82 -18.12 7.16
CA ALA A 75 -17.57 -19.22 7.74
C ALA A 75 -17.20 -19.36 9.24
N PRO A 76 -18.18 -19.34 10.14
CA PRO A 76 -17.93 -19.54 11.56
C PRO A 76 -17.38 -20.95 11.77
N ASP A 77 -16.42 -21.09 12.69
CA ASP A 77 -15.77 -22.36 13.03
C ASP A 77 -15.04 -23.06 11.87
N VAL A 78 -14.84 -22.37 10.74
CA VAL A 78 -14.04 -22.85 9.61
C VAL A 78 -12.71 -22.11 9.59
N ASN A 79 -11.64 -22.89 9.54
CA ASN A 79 -10.28 -22.37 9.40
C ASN A 79 -9.89 -22.34 7.91
N ALA A 80 -9.13 -21.34 7.50
CA ALA A 80 -8.59 -21.25 6.14
C ALA A 80 -7.13 -21.70 6.15
N LEU A 81 -6.72 -22.54 5.19
CA LEU A 81 -5.31 -22.83 4.93
C LEU A 81 -4.96 -22.29 3.55
N PHE A 82 -3.92 -21.48 3.44
CA PHE A 82 -3.35 -21.00 2.17
C PHE A 82 -2.07 -21.82 1.89
N PRO A 83 -2.13 -22.94 1.16
CA PRO A 83 -0.98 -23.84 1.02
C PRO A 83 0.19 -23.17 0.29
N GLU A 84 -0.10 -22.36 -0.73
CA GLU A 84 0.93 -21.68 -1.52
C GLU A 84 1.68 -20.61 -0.70
N LEU A 85 1.03 -20.08 0.34
CA LEU A 85 1.64 -19.14 1.28
C LEU A 85 2.14 -19.82 2.55
N GLY A 86 1.76 -21.08 2.79
CA GLY A 86 1.94 -21.85 4.03
C GLY A 86 1.50 -21.07 5.28
N VAL A 87 0.32 -20.45 5.21
CA VAL A 87 -0.29 -19.71 6.32
C VAL A 87 -1.72 -20.22 6.51
N ALA A 88 -2.13 -20.43 7.75
CA ALA A 88 -3.52 -20.67 8.10
C ALA A 88 -4.12 -19.46 8.83
N VAL A 89 -5.39 -19.16 8.57
CA VAL A 89 -6.20 -18.21 9.34
C VAL A 89 -7.15 -19.06 10.17
N ILE A 90 -6.99 -19.02 11.49
CA ILE A 90 -7.72 -19.89 12.41
C ILE A 90 -8.54 -19.08 13.41
N ASP A 91 -9.75 -19.57 13.70
CA ASP A 91 -10.50 -19.12 14.87
C ASP A 91 -9.97 -19.82 16.12
N VAL A 92 -9.74 -19.06 17.19
CA VAL A 92 -9.14 -19.57 18.43
C VAL A 92 -9.96 -19.09 19.60
N ALA A 93 -10.74 -20.01 20.17
CA ALA A 93 -11.49 -19.73 21.38
C ALA A 93 -10.55 -19.34 22.53
N PRO A 94 -10.95 -18.46 23.47
CA PRO A 94 -10.07 -17.96 24.53
C PRO A 94 -9.37 -19.05 25.35
N ASP A 95 -10.03 -20.18 25.56
CA ASP A 95 -9.55 -21.37 26.26
C ASP A 95 -8.56 -22.22 25.44
N GLN A 96 -8.54 -22.08 24.12
CA GLN A 96 -7.63 -22.80 23.22
C GLN A 96 -6.29 -22.08 23.00
N ARG A 97 -6.18 -20.79 23.38
CA ARG A 97 -5.00 -19.95 23.08
C ARG A 97 -3.71 -20.49 23.71
N GLU A 98 -3.79 -20.93 24.96
CA GLU A 98 -2.62 -21.50 25.65
C GLU A 98 -2.18 -22.81 24.99
N ALA A 99 -3.14 -23.68 24.67
CA ALA A 99 -2.87 -24.94 23.97
C ALA A 99 -2.28 -24.72 22.57
N LEU A 100 -2.74 -23.70 21.83
CA LEU A 100 -2.16 -23.30 20.54
C LEU A 100 -0.68 -22.92 20.69
N VAL A 101 -0.36 -22.08 21.67
CA VAL A 101 1.03 -21.66 21.93
C VAL A 101 1.90 -22.84 22.34
N THR A 102 1.39 -23.74 23.19
CA THR A 102 2.10 -24.96 23.58
C THR A 102 2.34 -25.90 22.39
N ALA A 103 1.33 -26.14 21.56
CA ALA A 103 1.46 -26.96 20.36
C ALA A 103 2.47 -26.35 19.38
N ALA A 104 2.43 -25.03 19.17
CA ALA A 104 3.38 -24.32 18.32
C ALA A 104 4.83 -24.40 18.83
N GLN A 105 5.04 -24.49 20.15
CA GLN A 105 6.38 -24.65 20.73
C GLN A 105 6.89 -26.09 20.67
N ALA A 106 5.98 -27.07 20.70
CA ALA A 106 6.33 -28.48 20.69
C ALA A 106 6.63 -28.99 19.27
N GLU A 107 6.08 -28.35 18.23
CA GLU A 107 5.99 -28.96 16.91
C GLU A 107 6.63 -28.11 15.81
N PRO A 108 7.74 -28.56 15.20
CA PRO A 108 8.52 -27.77 14.24
C PRO A 108 7.75 -27.29 13.01
N SER A 109 6.70 -28.02 12.59
CA SER A 109 5.86 -27.69 11.45
C SER A 109 5.02 -26.42 11.67
N VAL A 110 4.88 -25.97 12.92
CA VAL A 110 4.25 -24.70 13.30
C VAL A 110 5.33 -23.69 13.69
N ILE A 111 5.60 -22.74 12.79
CA ILE A 111 6.75 -21.84 12.92
C ILE A 111 6.41 -20.63 13.79
N ALA A 112 5.20 -20.09 13.65
CA ALA A 112 4.75 -18.93 14.43
C ALA A 112 3.22 -18.86 14.45
N ALA A 113 2.67 -18.24 15.50
CA ALA A 113 1.26 -17.85 15.56
C ALA A 113 1.15 -16.40 16.05
N GLU A 114 0.33 -15.58 15.41
CA GLU A 114 0.07 -14.21 15.83
C GLU A 114 -1.40 -13.79 15.60
N PRO A 115 -1.92 -12.82 16.37
CA PRO A 115 -3.27 -12.30 16.12
C PRO A 115 -3.41 -11.65 14.75
N GLU A 116 -4.51 -11.94 14.05
CA GLU A 116 -4.83 -11.35 12.74
C GLU A 116 -5.20 -9.87 12.90
N ARG A 117 -4.51 -9.00 12.14
CA ARG A 117 -4.71 -7.55 12.23
C ARG A 117 -5.84 -7.07 11.33
N LEU A 118 -6.41 -5.93 11.71
CA LEU A 118 -7.15 -5.07 10.80
C LEU A 118 -6.19 -4.09 10.13
N VAL A 119 -6.32 -3.95 8.82
CA VAL A 119 -5.57 -3.06 7.95
C VAL A 119 -6.47 -1.99 7.34
N TYR A 120 -5.88 -0.85 7.00
CA TYR A 120 -6.60 0.32 6.55
C TYR A 120 -5.90 1.03 5.40
N ILE A 121 -6.68 1.69 4.54
CA ILE A 121 -6.16 2.82 3.76
C ILE A 121 -5.85 3.98 4.72
N SER A 122 -4.78 4.71 4.46
CA SER A 122 -4.47 5.93 5.21
C SER A 122 -4.32 7.08 4.22
N THR A 123 -5.37 7.85 3.98
CA THR A 123 -5.31 9.04 3.12
C THR A 123 -5.26 10.32 3.94
N ILE A 124 -4.45 11.27 3.51
CA ILE A 124 -4.47 12.64 4.06
C ILE A 124 -5.21 13.52 3.07
N THR A 125 -6.45 13.84 3.42
CA THR A 125 -7.36 14.61 2.57
C THR A 125 -7.39 16.10 2.90
N ASP A 126 -6.68 16.55 3.95
CA ASP A 126 -6.77 17.94 4.43
C ASP A 126 -5.63 18.85 3.94
N ARG A 127 -6.00 20.03 3.43
CA ARG A 127 -5.10 21.10 2.93
C ARG A 127 -4.42 21.92 4.03
N THR A 128 -4.71 21.65 5.30
CA THR A 128 -4.36 22.55 6.42
C THR A 128 -3.63 21.82 7.54
N ARG A 129 -2.36 21.49 7.32
CA ARG A 129 -1.38 21.57 8.41
C ARG A 129 -0.47 22.75 8.11
N GLU A 130 -0.83 23.90 8.66
CA GLU A 130 0.05 25.07 8.76
C GLU A 130 1.45 24.62 9.18
N VAL A 131 2.45 25.00 8.38
CA VAL A 131 3.86 24.95 8.75
C VAL A 131 4.05 25.91 9.93
N LYS A 132 3.93 25.41 11.16
CA LYS A 132 4.29 26.18 12.36
C LYS A 132 5.77 25.99 12.66
N GLY A 133 6.53 27.08 12.49
CA GLY A 133 7.76 27.32 13.26
C GLY A 133 8.99 27.71 12.45
N TYR A 134 8.97 28.88 11.79
CA TYR A 134 10.19 29.60 11.45
C TYR A 134 10.45 30.66 12.54
N TYR A 135 11.53 30.51 13.30
CA TYR A 135 12.05 31.57 14.18
C TYR A 135 13.39 32.04 13.62
N PRO A 136 13.49 33.28 13.13
CA PRO A 136 14.78 33.95 13.01
C PRO A 136 14.86 35.09 14.03
N THR A 137 15.87 35.05 14.89
CA THR A 137 16.44 36.27 15.48
C THR A 137 17.81 36.47 14.86
N TYR A 138 17.95 37.48 14.00
CA TYR A 138 18.98 38.55 14.04
C TYR A 138 19.00 39.38 12.74
N ARG A 139 19.19 40.70 12.90
CA ARG A 139 19.62 41.72 11.91
C ARG A 139 21.06 41.42 11.44
N SER A 140 21.60 41.81 10.28
CA SER A 140 21.28 42.77 9.19
C SER A 140 22.18 42.45 7.98
N ASP A 141 21.72 42.69 6.75
CA ASP A 141 22.47 43.19 5.56
C ASP A 141 21.61 42.94 4.30
N GLU A 142 20.92 43.99 3.81
CA GLU A 142 19.79 43.88 2.85
C GLU A 142 20.19 43.35 1.46
N ASP A 143 21.39 43.65 0.95
CA ASP A 143 21.81 43.22 -0.40
C ASP A 143 22.40 41.80 -0.44
N VAL A 144 22.91 41.29 0.68
CA VAL A 144 23.31 39.88 0.83
C VAL A 144 22.08 39.02 1.11
N LEU A 145 21.05 39.57 1.77
CA LEU A 145 19.79 38.89 2.00
C LEU A 145 19.07 38.53 0.68
N GLU A 146 18.96 39.42 -0.31
CA GLU A 146 18.17 39.16 -1.52
C GLU A 146 18.68 37.98 -2.39
N ARG A 147 20.00 37.82 -2.49
CA ARG A 147 20.60 36.70 -3.24
C ARG A 147 20.57 35.41 -2.45
N HIS A 148 20.71 35.48 -1.13
CA HIS A 148 20.56 34.32 -0.24
C HIS A 148 19.10 33.89 -0.08
N THR A 149 18.13 34.81 -0.09
CA THR A 149 16.70 34.49 -0.01
C THR A 149 16.19 33.90 -1.32
N THR A 150 16.57 34.41 -2.49
CA THR A 150 16.08 33.83 -3.75
C THR A 150 16.64 32.43 -3.98
N ALA A 151 17.92 32.18 -3.66
CA ALA A 151 18.50 30.84 -3.75
C ALA A 151 17.99 29.90 -2.63
N ALA A 152 17.83 30.38 -1.39
CA ALA A 152 17.25 29.57 -0.31
C ALA A 152 15.75 29.30 -0.52
N MET A 153 15.01 30.25 -1.10
CA MET A 153 13.61 30.08 -1.51
C MET A 153 13.50 29.14 -2.71
N ALA A 154 14.39 29.24 -3.71
CA ALA A 154 14.43 28.28 -4.81
C ALA A 154 14.79 26.86 -4.33
N VAL A 155 15.71 26.74 -3.36
CA VAL A 155 16.03 25.48 -2.68
C VAL A 155 14.86 25.00 -1.81
N SER A 156 14.07 25.89 -1.20
CA SER A 156 12.89 25.51 -0.40
C SER A 156 11.64 25.20 -1.23
N LEU A 157 11.53 25.75 -2.44
CA LEU A 157 10.42 25.51 -3.38
C LEU A 157 10.65 24.24 -4.22
N GLY A 158 11.91 23.81 -4.34
CA GLY A 158 12.31 22.64 -5.11
C GLY A 158 12.15 22.80 -6.63
N PRO A 159 12.13 21.71 -7.41
CA PRO A 159 12.05 21.77 -8.86
C PRO A 159 10.76 22.46 -9.33
N ALA A 160 10.85 23.24 -10.40
CA ALA A 160 9.67 23.73 -11.10
C ALA A 160 9.11 22.60 -11.98
N TRP A 161 7.84 22.25 -11.78
CA TRP A 161 7.14 21.20 -12.53
C TRP A 161 6.21 21.81 -13.57
N ASP A 162 6.28 21.36 -14.83
CA ASP A 162 5.35 21.77 -15.89
C ASP A 162 4.23 20.73 -16.01
N GLU A 163 3.10 20.99 -15.35
CA GLU A 163 1.96 20.06 -15.34
C GLU A 163 0.98 20.25 -16.50
N THR A 164 1.36 20.95 -17.56
CA THR A 164 0.50 21.08 -18.76
C THR A 164 0.30 19.74 -19.46
N GLY A 165 1.36 18.93 -19.57
CA GLY A 165 1.31 17.62 -20.24
C GLY A 165 1.36 16.42 -19.30
N HIS A 166 2.07 16.52 -18.17
CA HIS A 166 2.37 15.40 -17.28
C HIS A 166 2.28 15.83 -15.82
N THR A 167 1.74 15.01 -14.93
CA THR A 167 1.77 15.34 -13.49
C THR A 167 3.21 15.46 -12.98
N TRP A 168 3.40 16.22 -11.91
CA TRP A 168 4.71 16.41 -11.28
C TRP A 168 5.31 15.07 -10.83
N GLY A 169 4.46 14.14 -10.39
CA GLY A 169 4.89 12.80 -9.97
C GLY A 169 5.54 12.02 -11.11
N LEU A 170 4.95 12.05 -12.31
CA LEU A 170 5.54 11.43 -13.50
C LEU A 170 6.88 12.08 -13.88
N GLN A 171 6.98 13.40 -13.77
CA GLN A 171 8.21 14.13 -14.05
C GLN A 171 9.31 13.78 -13.03
N ALA A 172 8.96 13.74 -11.74
CA ALA A 172 9.88 13.43 -10.65
C ALA A 172 10.49 12.02 -10.81
N VAL A 173 9.68 11.02 -11.17
CA VAL A 173 10.17 9.65 -11.41
C VAL A 173 10.71 9.44 -12.84
N ARG A 174 10.68 10.48 -13.69
CA ARG A 174 11.11 10.48 -15.10
C ARG A 174 10.32 9.56 -16.04
N ALA A 175 9.11 9.17 -15.66
CA ALA A 175 8.20 8.36 -16.49
C ALA A 175 7.72 9.07 -17.77
N ASN A 176 7.86 10.40 -17.84
CA ASN A 176 7.65 11.18 -19.06
C ASN A 176 8.77 11.01 -20.10
N HIS A 177 9.92 10.44 -19.72
CA HIS A 177 11.07 10.19 -20.61
C HIS A 177 11.28 8.72 -20.95
N SER A 178 10.66 7.80 -20.20
CA SER A 178 10.81 6.37 -20.46
C SER A 178 10.19 5.99 -21.80
N GLN A 179 10.89 5.11 -22.54
CA GLN A 179 10.38 4.50 -23.77
C GLN A 179 9.60 3.20 -23.48
N LEU A 180 9.64 2.73 -22.24
CA LEU A 180 8.91 1.57 -21.78
C LEU A 180 7.52 1.99 -21.30
N THR A 181 6.55 1.11 -21.49
CA THR A 181 5.14 1.37 -21.22
C THR A 181 4.54 0.41 -20.19
N GLY A 182 5.27 -0.64 -19.82
CA GLY A 182 4.78 -1.74 -18.97
C GLY A 182 4.05 -2.82 -19.76
N GLN A 183 4.08 -2.76 -21.09
CA GLN A 183 3.41 -3.73 -21.96
C GLN A 183 3.79 -5.18 -21.60
N GLY A 184 2.79 -6.04 -21.48
CA GLY A 184 2.97 -7.46 -21.19
C GLY A 184 3.26 -7.77 -19.72
N VAL A 185 3.33 -6.76 -18.85
CA VAL A 185 3.57 -6.94 -17.42
C VAL A 185 2.26 -6.83 -16.65
N ARG A 186 2.01 -7.80 -15.77
CA ARG A 186 0.86 -7.79 -14.86
C ARG A 186 1.24 -7.16 -13.53
N VAL A 187 0.46 -6.19 -13.08
CA VAL A 187 0.57 -5.55 -11.77
C VAL A 187 -0.72 -5.78 -11.01
N ALA A 188 -0.62 -6.44 -9.85
CA ALA A 188 -1.74 -6.56 -8.93
C ALA A 188 -1.79 -5.35 -8.02
N VAL A 189 -2.96 -4.72 -7.92
CA VAL A 189 -3.23 -3.67 -6.93
C VAL A 189 -4.25 -4.22 -5.96
N LEU A 190 -3.80 -4.48 -4.72
CA LEU A 190 -4.64 -4.99 -3.64
C LEU A 190 -5.11 -3.82 -2.79
N ASP A 191 -6.38 -3.43 -2.96
CA ASP A 191 -6.91 -2.18 -2.42
C ASP A 191 -8.45 -2.26 -2.22
N THR A 192 -9.15 -1.14 -2.36
CA THR A 192 -10.59 -0.94 -2.20
C THR A 192 -11.40 -1.29 -3.45
N GLY A 193 -10.77 -1.77 -4.51
CA GLY A 193 -11.39 -2.17 -5.77
C GLY A 193 -10.97 -1.27 -6.93
N VAL A 194 -11.74 -1.33 -8.02
CA VAL A 194 -11.57 -0.46 -9.19
C VAL A 194 -12.92 -0.06 -9.77
N ASP A 195 -13.03 1.17 -10.26
CA ASP A 195 -14.11 1.55 -11.17
C ASP A 195 -13.82 1.00 -12.58
N THR A 196 -14.35 -0.19 -12.89
CA THR A 196 -14.10 -0.88 -14.17
C THR A 196 -14.66 -0.15 -15.39
N GLU A 197 -15.63 0.74 -15.17
CA GLU A 197 -16.25 1.54 -16.23
C GLU A 197 -15.51 2.86 -16.47
N HIS A 198 -14.50 3.18 -15.66
CA HIS A 198 -13.73 4.41 -15.82
C HIS A 198 -13.06 4.46 -17.21
N PRO A 199 -13.24 5.53 -18.00
CA PRO A 199 -12.81 5.57 -19.40
C PRO A 199 -11.29 5.41 -19.57
N ASP A 200 -10.51 5.91 -18.61
CA ASP A 200 -9.05 5.77 -18.65
C ASP A 200 -8.54 4.37 -18.26
N LEU A 201 -9.34 3.55 -17.54
CA LEU A 201 -8.85 2.31 -16.91
C LEU A 201 -9.44 1.04 -17.52
N SER A 202 -10.63 1.11 -18.11
CA SER A 202 -11.36 -0.06 -18.64
C SER A 202 -10.52 -0.95 -19.57
N ALA A 203 -9.66 -0.36 -20.40
CA ALA A 203 -8.77 -1.09 -21.31
C ALA A 203 -7.54 -1.72 -20.64
N ARG A 204 -7.26 -1.42 -19.37
CA ARG A 204 -6.08 -1.86 -18.61
C ARG A 204 -6.39 -2.91 -17.55
N VAL A 205 -7.63 -2.97 -17.07
CA VAL A 205 -8.05 -3.98 -16.09
C VAL A 205 -8.15 -5.35 -16.79
N ALA A 206 -7.18 -6.22 -16.52
CA ALA A 206 -7.10 -7.56 -17.07
C ALA A 206 -7.84 -8.60 -16.22
N GLY A 207 -8.08 -8.30 -14.94
CA GLY A 207 -8.82 -9.17 -14.04
C GLY A 207 -9.22 -8.45 -12.76
N THR A 208 -10.36 -8.85 -12.20
CA THR A 208 -10.86 -8.32 -10.92
C THR A 208 -11.27 -9.46 -10.00
N ALA A 209 -11.01 -9.32 -8.71
CA ALA A 209 -11.52 -10.22 -7.68
C ALA A 209 -11.87 -9.42 -6.43
N SER A 210 -12.85 -9.88 -5.68
CA SER A 210 -13.17 -9.32 -4.36
C SER A 210 -13.03 -10.40 -3.30
N PHE A 211 -12.32 -10.04 -2.24
CA PHE A 211 -12.13 -10.81 -1.02
C PHE A 211 -12.89 -10.17 0.14
N VAL A 212 -13.74 -9.19 -0.16
CA VAL A 212 -14.58 -8.50 0.82
C VAL A 212 -15.99 -9.09 0.80
N PRO A 213 -16.49 -9.59 1.94
CA PRO A 213 -17.81 -10.22 2.02
C PRO A 213 -18.92 -9.30 1.54
N GLY A 214 -19.77 -9.83 0.65
CA GLY A 214 -20.93 -9.11 0.13
C GLY A 214 -20.61 -7.90 -0.76
N GLN A 215 -19.34 -7.71 -1.17
CA GLN A 215 -18.94 -6.59 -2.02
C GLN A 215 -18.30 -7.11 -3.31
N SER A 216 -18.72 -6.57 -4.46
CA SER A 216 -18.04 -6.79 -5.74
C SER A 216 -16.70 -6.06 -5.77
N ALA A 217 -15.90 -6.27 -6.83
CA ALA A 217 -14.63 -5.58 -7.01
C ALA A 217 -14.77 -4.08 -7.35
N GLN A 218 -16.00 -3.57 -7.46
CA GLN A 218 -16.26 -2.15 -7.70
C GLN A 218 -15.70 -1.30 -6.55
N ASP A 219 -15.04 -0.21 -6.92
CA ASP A 219 -14.50 0.73 -5.94
C ASP A 219 -15.60 1.66 -5.38
N GLY A 220 -16.05 1.37 -4.16
CA GLY A 220 -16.95 2.24 -3.41
C GLY A 220 -16.25 3.28 -2.54
N ASN A 221 -14.92 3.35 -2.55
CA ASN A 221 -14.14 4.29 -1.74
C ASN A 221 -13.44 5.37 -2.60
N GLY A 222 -12.82 4.95 -3.69
CA GLY A 222 -12.07 5.76 -4.66
C GLY A 222 -10.55 5.58 -4.59
N HIS A 223 -10.04 5.12 -3.44
CA HIS A 223 -8.61 4.95 -3.21
C HIS A 223 -7.96 3.93 -4.16
N GLY A 224 -8.63 2.81 -4.44
CA GLY A 224 -8.12 1.75 -5.30
C GLY A 224 -8.03 2.19 -6.75
N THR A 225 -9.07 2.86 -7.24
CA THR A 225 -9.09 3.47 -8.58
C THR A 225 -7.97 4.51 -8.73
N HIS A 226 -7.71 5.30 -7.69
CA HIS A 226 -6.61 6.27 -7.68
C HIS A 226 -5.23 5.60 -7.75
N CYS A 227 -5.02 4.55 -6.96
CA CYS A 227 -3.78 3.79 -6.97
C CYS A 227 -3.56 3.11 -8.33
N ILE A 228 -4.59 2.46 -8.89
CA ILE A 228 -4.56 1.83 -10.22
C ILE A 228 -4.24 2.85 -11.31
N GLY A 229 -4.87 4.03 -11.27
CA GLY A 229 -4.56 5.10 -12.22
C GLY A 229 -3.12 5.59 -12.12
N THR A 230 -2.55 5.63 -10.92
CA THR A 230 -1.15 6.06 -10.74
C THR A 230 -0.19 5.03 -11.34
N VAL A 231 -0.52 3.73 -11.24
CA VAL A 231 0.24 2.66 -11.92
C VAL A 231 0.08 2.76 -13.44
N ALA A 232 -1.15 2.68 -13.95
CA ALA A 232 -1.42 2.37 -15.36
C ALA A 232 -2.42 3.29 -16.06
N GLY A 233 -2.59 4.52 -15.56
CA GLY A 233 -3.30 5.58 -16.28
C GLY A 233 -2.73 5.73 -17.71
N PRO A 234 -3.59 5.94 -18.72
CA PRO A 234 -3.21 5.86 -20.12
C PRO A 234 -2.26 7.00 -20.50
N ALA A 235 -1.49 6.79 -21.58
CA ALA A 235 -0.62 7.84 -22.11
C ALA A 235 -1.40 9.08 -22.59
N GLN A 236 -2.67 8.89 -22.97
CA GLN A 236 -3.62 9.93 -23.37
C GLN A 236 -4.90 9.77 -22.54
N PRO A 237 -4.99 10.40 -21.35
CA PRO A 237 -6.20 10.34 -20.53
C PRO A 237 -7.33 11.16 -21.15
N THR A 238 -8.56 10.86 -20.75
CA THR A 238 -9.77 11.59 -21.16
C THR A 238 -9.64 13.08 -20.86
N HIS A 239 -9.05 13.43 -19.71
CA HIS A 239 -8.64 14.78 -19.38
C HIS A 239 -7.20 14.79 -18.87
N GLY A 240 -6.39 15.70 -19.40
CA GLY A 240 -5.00 15.87 -18.98
C GLY A 240 -4.85 16.37 -17.52
N PRO A 241 -3.60 16.43 -17.02
CA PRO A 241 -2.38 15.91 -17.66
C PRO A 241 -2.23 14.37 -17.53
N ARG A 242 -1.27 13.77 -18.25
CA ARG A 242 -0.91 12.35 -18.11
C ARG A 242 -0.42 12.06 -16.69
N TYR A 243 -0.88 10.95 -16.08
CA TYR A 243 -0.61 10.62 -14.68
C TYR A 243 -0.16 9.17 -14.40
N GLY A 244 -0.31 8.23 -15.33
CA GLY A 244 0.10 6.84 -15.14
C GLY A 244 1.57 6.56 -15.50
N VAL A 245 2.27 5.84 -14.63
CA VAL A 245 3.71 5.51 -14.80
C VAL A 245 3.94 4.48 -15.91
N ALA A 246 3.17 3.39 -15.89
CA ALA A 246 3.24 2.25 -16.81
C ALA A 246 1.93 2.11 -17.60
N PRO A 247 1.69 2.97 -18.61
CA PRO A 247 0.39 3.14 -19.26
C PRO A 247 -0.13 1.92 -20.03
N GLU A 248 0.68 0.89 -20.25
CA GLU A 248 0.30 -0.37 -20.92
C GLU A 248 0.45 -1.61 -20.04
N ALA A 249 0.71 -1.44 -18.74
CA ALA A 249 0.64 -2.54 -17.79
C ALA A 249 -0.79 -3.10 -17.70
N GLN A 250 -0.87 -4.41 -17.49
CA GLN A 250 -2.13 -5.13 -17.25
C GLN A 250 -2.42 -5.12 -15.75
N ILE A 251 -3.56 -4.57 -15.35
CA ILE A 251 -3.94 -4.43 -13.95
C ILE A 251 -4.80 -5.60 -13.50
N LEU A 252 -4.39 -6.21 -12.38
CA LEU A 252 -5.17 -7.17 -11.62
C LEU A 252 -5.71 -6.44 -10.37
N ALA A 253 -6.98 -6.05 -10.37
CA ALA A 253 -7.58 -5.30 -9.28
C ALA A 253 -8.18 -6.26 -8.23
N GLY A 254 -7.48 -6.43 -7.11
CA GLY A 254 -7.93 -7.25 -5.99
C GLY A 254 -8.53 -6.38 -4.89
N LYS A 255 -9.84 -6.48 -4.66
CA LYS A 255 -10.47 -5.79 -3.53
C LYS A 255 -10.24 -6.59 -2.25
N VAL A 256 -9.36 -6.10 -1.40
CA VAL A 256 -9.06 -6.65 -0.06
C VAL A 256 -9.50 -5.71 1.06
N LEU A 257 -9.91 -4.48 0.71
CA LEU A 257 -10.45 -3.49 1.62
C LEU A 257 -11.90 -3.14 1.24
N SER A 258 -12.74 -3.02 2.25
CA SER A 258 -14.14 -2.63 2.12
C SER A 258 -14.31 -1.21 1.56
N ASN A 259 -15.55 -0.84 1.23
CA ASN A 259 -15.87 0.54 0.83
C ASN A 259 -15.55 1.58 1.93
N GLN A 260 -15.39 1.15 3.18
CA GLN A 260 -14.95 1.99 4.29
C GLN A 260 -13.41 2.08 4.40
N GLY A 261 -12.68 1.37 3.54
CA GLY A 261 -11.21 1.42 3.50
C GLY A 261 -10.52 0.51 4.51
N SER A 262 -11.21 -0.47 5.09
CA SER A 262 -10.65 -1.44 6.05
C SER A 262 -10.78 -2.88 5.58
N GLY A 263 -9.87 -3.75 6.00
CA GLY A 263 -9.90 -5.19 5.76
C GLY A 263 -9.03 -5.95 6.78
N SER A 264 -8.95 -7.27 6.65
CA SER A 264 -8.12 -8.12 7.51
C SER A 264 -6.87 -8.64 6.80
N ASP A 265 -5.89 -9.09 7.59
CA ASP A 265 -4.73 -9.80 7.03
C ASP A 265 -5.15 -11.02 6.19
N GLY A 266 -6.17 -11.79 6.59
CA GLY A 266 -6.71 -12.92 5.83
C GLY A 266 -7.23 -12.53 4.44
N GLN A 267 -7.88 -11.37 4.32
CA GLN A 267 -8.29 -10.83 3.02
C GLN A 267 -7.09 -10.45 2.16
N ILE A 268 -6.04 -9.89 2.77
CA ILE A 268 -4.77 -9.61 2.09
C ILE A 268 -4.11 -10.90 1.61
N LEU A 269 -4.06 -11.95 2.45
CA LEU A 269 -3.50 -13.26 2.10
C LEU A 269 -4.21 -13.86 0.88
N ALA A 270 -5.54 -13.81 0.85
CA ALA A 270 -6.33 -14.25 -0.28
C ALA A 270 -6.03 -13.45 -1.56
N GLY A 271 -5.91 -12.12 -1.44
CA GLY A 271 -5.50 -11.25 -2.54
C GLY A 271 -4.10 -11.55 -3.08
N ILE A 272 -3.12 -11.81 -2.19
CA ILE A 272 -1.75 -12.17 -2.57
C ILE A 272 -1.73 -13.52 -3.29
N ALA A 273 -2.42 -14.54 -2.75
CA ALA A 273 -2.52 -15.85 -3.38
C ALA A 273 -3.16 -15.76 -4.78
N TRP A 274 -4.22 -14.96 -4.93
CA TRP A 274 -4.84 -14.70 -6.21
C TRP A 274 -3.88 -14.01 -7.19
N ALA A 275 -3.21 -12.93 -6.76
CA ALA A 275 -2.26 -12.21 -7.61
C ALA A 275 -1.13 -13.12 -8.13
N LEU A 276 -0.59 -14.00 -7.28
CA LEU A 276 0.37 -15.02 -7.68
C LEU A 276 -0.21 -15.97 -8.73
N SER A 277 -1.42 -16.48 -8.51
CA SER A 277 -2.08 -17.39 -9.46
C SER A 277 -2.33 -16.75 -10.84
N GLN A 278 -2.50 -15.43 -10.88
CA GLN A 278 -2.68 -14.64 -12.10
C GLN A 278 -1.35 -14.23 -12.76
N GLY A 279 -0.21 -14.58 -12.15
CA GLY A 279 1.12 -14.27 -12.67
C GLY A 279 1.49 -12.79 -12.57
N ALA A 280 1.04 -12.10 -11.52
CA ALA A 280 1.48 -10.74 -11.23
C ALA A 280 3.02 -10.71 -11.07
N LYS A 281 3.68 -9.72 -11.68
CA LYS A 281 5.11 -9.46 -11.42
C LYS A 281 5.32 -8.58 -10.20
N VAL A 282 4.32 -7.77 -9.87
CA VAL A 282 4.34 -6.82 -8.76
C VAL A 282 2.98 -6.82 -8.08
N ILE A 283 2.98 -6.81 -6.75
CA ILE A 283 1.82 -6.60 -5.90
C ILE A 283 2.02 -5.25 -5.21
N SER A 284 1.10 -4.31 -5.46
CA SER A 284 1.05 -2.99 -4.85
C SER A 284 0.01 -2.97 -3.74
N MET A 285 0.43 -2.63 -2.52
CA MET A 285 -0.42 -2.57 -1.32
C MET A 285 -0.34 -1.20 -0.69
N SER A 286 -1.31 -0.35 -1.02
CA SER A 286 -1.41 1.03 -0.51
C SER A 286 -2.21 1.08 0.80
N LEU A 287 -1.85 0.20 1.73
CA LEU A 287 -2.56 -0.11 2.97
C LEU A 287 -1.58 -0.43 4.10
N GLY A 288 -2.08 -0.45 5.33
CA GLY A 288 -1.31 -1.00 6.43
C GLY A 288 -1.98 -0.90 7.79
N ALA A 289 -1.25 -1.33 8.82
CA ALA A 289 -1.64 -1.22 10.22
C ALA A 289 -0.51 -0.55 11.03
N PRO A 290 -0.85 0.36 11.98
CA PRO A 290 0.14 1.05 12.80
C PRO A 290 1.05 0.09 13.58
N VAL A 291 2.33 0.44 13.69
CA VAL A 291 3.35 -0.31 14.44
C VAL A 291 3.87 0.56 15.59
N SER A 292 3.95 -0.01 16.79
CA SER A 292 4.50 0.71 17.95
C SER A 292 6.02 0.84 17.85
N PRO A 293 6.63 1.93 18.35
CA PRO A 293 8.09 2.03 18.42
C PRO A 293 8.71 0.83 19.14
N GLY A 294 9.70 0.20 18.52
CA GLY A 294 10.37 -1.01 19.04
C GLY A 294 9.67 -2.33 18.73
N GLN A 295 8.46 -2.30 18.15
CA GLN A 295 7.78 -3.52 17.71
C GLN A 295 8.43 -4.09 16.45
N LEU A 296 8.70 -5.39 16.45
CA LEU A 296 9.26 -6.12 15.31
C LEU A 296 8.18 -6.39 14.25
N PHE A 297 8.63 -6.75 13.05
CA PHE A 297 7.76 -7.16 11.96
C PHE A 297 7.08 -8.50 12.22
N SER A 298 5.99 -8.75 11.50
CA SER A 298 5.27 -10.02 11.55
C SER A 298 6.13 -11.16 10.95
N PRO A 299 6.45 -12.22 11.71
CA PRO A 299 7.19 -13.36 11.16
C PRO A 299 6.39 -14.11 10.09
N VAL A 300 5.05 -14.08 10.19
CA VAL A 300 4.13 -14.67 9.19
C VAL A 300 4.26 -13.90 7.87
N PHE A 301 4.13 -12.58 7.90
CA PHE A 301 4.21 -11.75 6.70
C PHE A 301 5.61 -11.68 6.11
N GLU A 302 6.68 -11.73 6.91
CA GLU A 302 8.03 -11.83 6.36
C GLU A 302 8.25 -13.17 5.65
N SER A 303 7.77 -14.27 6.23
CA SER A 303 7.94 -15.60 5.64
C SER A 303 7.14 -15.76 4.35
N LEU A 304 5.89 -15.27 4.30
CA LEU A 304 5.13 -15.28 3.05
C LEU A 304 5.72 -14.31 2.02
N ALA A 305 6.23 -13.14 2.43
CA ALA A 305 6.85 -12.20 1.50
C ALA A 305 8.09 -12.81 0.84
N LYS A 306 8.90 -13.56 1.59
CA LYS A 306 10.01 -14.36 1.01
C LYS A 306 9.49 -15.35 -0.03
N ARG A 307 8.42 -16.10 0.27
CA ARG A 307 7.81 -17.06 -0.65
C ARG A 307 7.33 -16.38 -1.94
N VAL A 308 6.67 -15.23 -1.83
CA VAL A 308 6.21 -14.40 -2.97
C VAL A 308 7.40 -13.91 -3.82
N VAL A 309 8.47 -13.45 -3.20
CA VAL A 309 9.71 -13.01 -3.88
C VAL A 309 10.39 -14.18 -4.60
N THR A 310 10.49 -15.35 -3.96
CA THR A 310 11.04 -16.57 -4.56
C THR A 310 10.19 -17.04 -5.76
N ALA A 311 8.88 -16.86 -5.70
CA ALA A 311 7.96 -17.11 -6.83
C ALA A 311 8.08 -16.07 -7.97
N GLY A 312 9.00 -15.10 -7.85
CA GLY A 312 9.28 -14.12 -8.91
C GLY A 312 8.39 -12.87 -8.88
N THR A 313 7.69 -12.63 -7.77
CA THR A 313 6.79 -11.47 -7.60
C THR A 313 7.34 -10.52 -6.54
N LEU A 314 7.37 -9.21 -6.82
CA LEU A 314 7.72 -8.20 -5.81
C LEU A 314 6.50 -7.68 -5.08
N ILE A 315 6.64 -7.47 -3.75
CA ILE A 315 5.64 -6.78 -2.95
C ILE A 315 6.13 -5.36 -2.66
N VAL A 316 5.30 -4.37 -2.98
CA VAL A 316 5.54 -2.95 -2.72
C VAL A 316 4.42 -2.45 -1.81
N ALA A 317 4.76 -1.84 -0.68
CA ALA A 317 3.79 -1.40 0.31
C ALA A 317 4.06 0.01 0.84
N ALA A 318 2.98 0.71 1.19
CA ALA A 318 3.05 2.05 1.77
C ALA A 318 3.71 2.04 3.15
N ALA A 319 4.67 2.94 3.40
CA ALA A 319 5.34 2.99 4.69
C ALA A 319 4.42 3.41 5.86
N GLY A 320 3.33 4.14 5.59
CA GLY A 320 2.40 4.65 6.60
C GLY A 320 2.39 6.19 6.68
N ASN A 321 1.36 6.74 7.33
CA ASN A 321 1.04 8.18 7.29
C ASN A 321 0.84 8.84 8.67
N ASP A 322 1.34 8.21 9.74
CA ASP A 322 1.23 8.74 11.12
C ASP A 322 2.54 9.39 11.62
N GLY A 323 3.58 9.44 10.79
CA GLY A 323 4.91 9.95 11.12
C GLY A 323 5.71 9.05 12.08
N GLY A 324 5.18 7.87 12.38
CA GLY A 324 5.77 6.87 13.28
C GLY A 324 6.70 5.88 12.57
N PRO A 325 6.87 4.69 13.17
CA PRO A 325 7.56 3.56 12.53
C PRO A 325 6.89 3.16 11.21
N VAL A 326 7.65 2.50 10.33
CA VAL A 326 7.08 1.86 9.13
C VAL A 326 5.99 0.87 9.55
N ASN A 327 4.84 0.96 8.92
CA ASN A 327 3.66 0.17 9.23
C ASN A 327 3.75 -1.27 8.72
N HIS A 328 2.92 -2.15 9.29
CA HIS A 328 2.70 -3.49 8.76
C HIS A 328 1.89 -3.40 7.45
N PRO A 329 2.16 -4.20 6.40
CA PRO A 329 3.25 -5.17 6.29
C PRO A 329 4.55 -4.59 5.70
N ALA A 330 4.60 -3.29 5.43
CA ALA A 330 5.77 -2.65 4.82
C ALA A 330 7.06 -2.78 5.67
N ASN A 331 6.94 -2.96 6.98
CA ASN A 331 8.07 -3.21 7.88
C ASN A 331 8.64 -4.63 7.81
N CYS A 332 8.18 -5.48 6.89
CA CYS A 332 8.81 -6.78 6.62
C CYS A 332 10.02 -6.58 5.69
N PRO A 333 11.22 -7.10 6.02
CA PRO A 333 12.43 -6.95 5.19
C PRO A 333 12.28 -7.33 3.70
N SER A 334 11.43 -8.32 3.43
CA SER A 334 11.16 -8.83 2.07
C SER A 334 10.12 -8.00 1.31
N VAL A 335 9.39 -7.10 1.98
CA VAL A 335 8.47 -6.13 1.37
C VAL A 335 9.24 -4.84 1.05
N LEU A 336 8.88 -4.18 -0.05
CA LEU A 336 9.49 -2.90 -0.43
C LEU A 336 8.66 -1.73 0.13
N ALA A 337 9.14 -1.14 1.24
CA ALA A 337 8.52 0.00 1.90
C ALA A 337 8.76 1.31 1.15
N VAL A 338 7.68 2.05 0.87
CA VAL A 338 7.71 3.30 0.10
C VAL A 338 7.31 4.51 0.95
N ALA A 339 8.23 5.47 1.07
CA ALA A 339 7.99 6.77 1.70
C ALA A 339 7.44 7.82 0.72
N ALA A 340 6.76 8.83 1.26
CA ALA A 340 6.13 9.90 0.47
C ALA A 340 6.98 11.16 0.41
N LEU A 341 7.15 11.69 -0.80
CA LEU A 341 7.77 12.99 -1.05
C LEU A 341 6.76 14.05 -1.46
N GLY A 342 7.09 15.30 -1.12
CA GLY A 342 6.47 16.50 -1.64
C GLY A 342 7.03 16.95 -2.99
N ARG A 343 6.41 17.99 -3.56
CA ARG A 343 6.87 18.63 -4.80
C ARG A 343 8.28 19.20 -4.68
N ALA A 344 8.70 19.58 -3.48
CA ALA A 344 10.05 20.05 -3.22
C ALA A 344 11.08 18.92 -3.04
N LEU A 345 10.66 17.66 -3.25
CA LEU A 345 11.42 16.44 -2.97
C LEU A 345 11.86 16.31 -1.50
N ASP A 346 11.13 16.98 -0.62
CA ASP A 346 11.19 16.82 0.83
C ASP A 346 10.33 15.64 1.29
N VAL A 347 10.70 15.05 2.42
CA VAL A 347 9.92 13.93 2.99
C VAL A 347 8.67 14.51 3.62
N ALA A 348 7.50 13.99 3.21
CA ALA A 348 6.23 14.45 3.73
C ALA A 348 6.20 14.28 5.27
N PRO A 349 5.71 15.27 6.04
CA PRO A 349 5.74 15.20 7.51
C PRO A 349 5.02 13.99 8.10
N PHE A 350 4.01 13.49 7.38
CA PHE A 350 3.24 12.31 7.76
C PHE A 350 3.92 10.99 7.42
N SER A 351 4.91 10.97 6.51
CA SER A 351 5.51 9.73 6.04
C SER A 351 6.20 9.04 7.21
N CYS A 352 5.83 7.80 7.47
CA CYS A 352 6.51 6.96 8.44
C CYS A 352 7.98 6.76 8.07
N ARG A 353 8.80 6.50 9.10
CA ARG A 353 10.25 6.45 9.00
C ARG A 353 10.79 5.15 9.58
N GLY A 354 11.91 4.72 9.03
CA GLY A 354 12.66 3.59 9.54
C GLY A 354 13.23 3.86 10.93
N GLN A 355 13.26 2.83 11.76
CA GLN A 355 13.63 2.92 13.18
C GLN A 355 15.05 2.38 13.48
N GLY A 356 15.83 2.05 12.45
CA GLY A 356 17.15 1.42 12.63
C GLY A 356 17.09 -0.01 13.18
N LEU A 357 15.91 -0.63 13.14
CA LEU A 357 15.69 -2.05 13.41
C LEU A 357 15.62 -2.81 12.09
N ILE A 358 16.13 -4.04 12.08
CA ILE A 358 16.04 -4.93 10.90
C ILE A 358 14.55 -5.08 10.51
N GLY A 359 14.24 -4.80 9.24
CA GLY A 359 12.88 -4.87 8.69
C GLY A 359 12.10 -3.57 8.77
N ALA A 360 12.28 -2.77 9.80
CA ALA A 360 11.60 -1.48 9.93
C ALA A 360 12.34 -0.37 9.16
N GLU A 361 12.66 -0.59 7.89
CA GLU A 361 13.38 0.34 7.01
C GLU A 361 12.44 0.93 5.95
N VAL A 362 12.71 2.17 5.55
CA VAL A 362 12.20 2.69 4.27
C VAL A 362 13.17 2.23 3.19
N ASN A 363 12.68 1.59 2.12
CA ASN A 363 13.55 1.13 1.05
C ASN A 363 13.72 2.17 -0.05
N ILE A 364 12.66 2.92 -0.37
CA ILE A 364 12.67 3.94 -1.41
C ILE A 364 11.62 5.01 -1.12
N ALA A 365 11.74 6.17 -1.77
CA ALA A 365 10.76 7.23 -1.72
C ALA A 365 10.19 7.54 -3.11
N ALA A 366 8.95 8.02 -3.15
CA ALA A 366 8.28 8.41 -4.39
C ALA A 366 7.29 9.56 -4.16
N PRO A 367 6.77 10.19 -5.23
CA PRO A 367 5.76 11.23 -5.15
C PRO A 367 4.51 10.80 -4.37
N GLY A 368 4.20 11.48 -3.26
CA GLY A 368 3.08 11.09 -2.39
C GLY A 368 2.23 12.24 -1.85
N VAL A 369 2.57 13.49 -2.15
CA VAL A 369 1.78 14.67 -1.72
C VAL A 369 1.12 15.31 -2.94
N GLU A 370 -0.18 15.55 -2.87
CA GLU A 370 -0.96 16.14 -3.96
C GLU A 370 -0.76 15.41 -5.30
N VAL A 371 -0.97 14.09 -5.28
CA VAL A 371 -0.88 13.25 -6.46
C VAL A 371 -2.25 13.18 -7.14
N ARG A 372 -2.32 13.65 -8.38
CA ARG A 372 -3.50 13.54 -9.25
C ARG A 372 -3.53 12.15 -9.90
N SER A 373 -4.69 11.49 -9.86
CA SER A 373 -4.94 10.23 -10.57
C SER A 373 -6.44 10.06 -10.86
N ALA A 374 -6.80 8.92 -11.46
CA ALA A 374 -8.18 8.48 -11.67
C ALA A 374 -8.97 8.42 -10.36
N TRP A 375 -10.28 8.58 -10.46
CA TRP A 375 -11.23 8.47 -9.36
C TRP A 375 -12.56 7.94 -9.90
N PRO A 376 -13.37 7.22 -9.11
CA PRO A 376 -14.63 6.69 -9.61
C PRO A 376 -15.51 7.75 -10.24
N MET A 377 -16.25 7.34 -11.26
CA MET A 377 -17.26 8.18 -11.89
C MET A 377 -18.33 8.61 -10.89
N PRO A 378 -18.90 9.82 -11.05
CA PRO A 378 -18.73 10.75 -12.17
C PRO A 378 -17.55 11.72 -12.03
N GLN A 379 -16.77 11.67 -10.93
CA GLN A 379 -15.74 12.67 -10.66
C GLN A 379 -14.50 12.53 -11.57
N LEU A 380 -14.21 11.30 -12.03
CA LEU A 380 -13.12 10.91 -12.94
C LEU A 380 -11.69 11.10 -12.40
N TYR A 381 -11.41 12.18 -11.67
CA TYR A 381 -10.07 12.46 -11.17
C TYR A 381 -10.11 13.10 -9.81
N ASN A 382 -9.11 12.74 -8.99
CA ASN A 382 -8.93 13.36 -7.68
C ASN A 382 -7.44 13.52 -7.36
N THR A 383 -7.15 14.47 -6.47
CA THR A 383 -5.80 14.76 -5.99
C THR A 383 -5.76 14.53 -4.49
N ILE A 384 -5.00 13.53 -4.05
CA ILE A 384 -4.90 13.13 -2.65
C ILE A 384 -3.44 12.92 -2.25
N SER A 385 -3.19 12.82 -0.94
CA SER A 385 -1.86 12.65 -0.37
C SER A 385 -1.78 11.40 0.51
N GLY A 386 -0.61 10.76 0.49
CA GLY A 386 -0.26 9.63 1.33
C GLY A 386 0.91 8.84 0.75
N THR A 387 1.57 8.04 1.59
CA THR A 387 2.46 6.95 1.13
C THR A 387 1.72 5.99 0.20
N SER A 388 0.40 5.86 0.36
CA SER A 388 -0.49 5.16 -0.57
C SER A 388 -0.41 5.66 -2.02
N MET A 389 -0.10 6.94 -2.26
CA MET A 389 0.08 7.48 -3.61
C MET A 389 1.53 7.33 -4.10
N ALA A 390 2.49 7.21 -3.19
CA ALA A 390 3.89 6.94 -3.51
C ALA A 390 4.10 5.48 -3.96
N THR A 391 3.49 4.53 -3.27
CA THR A 391 3.54 3.08 -3.57
C THR A 391 3.24 2.74 -5.05
N PRO A 392 2.14 3.18 -5.67
CA PRO A 392 1.81 2.83 -7.04
C PRO A 392 2.77 3.45 -8.07
N HIS A 393 3.45 4.57 -7.76
CA HIS A 393 4.53 5.05 -8.63
C HIS A 393 5.65 4.01 -8.72
N ILE A 394 6.06 3.44 -7.58
CA ILE A 394 7.09 2.41 -7.53
C ILE A 394 6.62 1.12 -8.21
N ALA A 395 5.37 0.70 -7.99
CA ALA A 395 4.81 -0.46 -8.67
C ALA A 395 4.84 -0.31 -10.21
N GLY A 396 4.51 0.90 -10.71
CA GLY A 396 4.65 1.25 -12.12
C GLY A 396 6.10 1.19 -12.61
N ILE A 397 7.06 1.74 -11.86
CA ILE A 397 8.49 1.66 -12.22
C ILE A 397 8.96 0.20 -12.31
N VAL A 398 8.55 -0.65 -11.36
CA VAL A 398 8.90 -2.08 -11.40
C VAL A 398 8.28 -2.76 -12.62
N ALA A 399 7.07 -2.37 -13.04
CA ALA A 399 6.49 -2.87 -14.28
C ALA A 399 7.31 -2.47 -15.52
N LEU A 400 7.80 -1.25 -15.59
CA LEU A 400 8.71 -0.82 -16.67
C LEU A 400 10.02 -1.62 -16.64
N LEU A 401 10.62 -1.82 -15.46
CA LEU A 401 11.83 -2.63 -15.30
C LEU A 401 11.61 -4.09 -15.74
N ALA A 402 10.46 -4.67 -15.41
CA ALA A 402 10.09 -6.02 -15.81
C ALA A 402 9.86 -6.15 -17.32
N GLN A 403 9.35 -5.11 -18.00
CA GLN A 403 9.28 -5.08 -19.46
C GLN A 403 10.68 -5.07 -20.08
N GLY A 404 11.60 -4.26 -19.53
CA GLY A 404 12.99 -4.16 -20.02
C GLY A 404 13.85 -5.39 -19.70
N ALA A 405 13.45 -6.21 -18.72
CA ALA A 405 14.12 -7.45 -18.36
C ALA A 405 13.10 -8.54 -17.99
N PRO A 406 12.43 -9.18 -18.97
CA PRO A 406 11.33 -10.12 -18.75
C PRO A 406 11.68 -11.34 -17.88
N ASP A 407 12.93 -11.80 -17.98
CA ASP A 407 13.46 -12.95 -17.25
C ASP A 407 14.06 -12.59 -15.88
N ALA A 408 14.08 -11.31 -15.50
CA ALA A 408 14.62 -10.89 -14.23
C ALA A 408 13.79 -11.45 -13.06
N THR A 409 14.49 -11.96 -12.07
CA THR A 409 13.90 -12.37 -10.79
C THR A 409 13.41 -11.15 -10.02
N ALA A 410 12.50 -11.36 -9.07
CA ALA A 410 12.04 -10.30 -8.16
C ALA A 410 13.22 -9.61 -7.45
N THR A 411 14.20 -10.37 -6.96
CA THR A 411 15.40 -9.83 -6.31
C THR A 411 16.22 -8.94 -7.25
N GLU A 412 16.38 -9.32 -8.51
CA GLU A 412 17.09 -8.51 -9.51
C GLU A 412 16.32 -7.24 -9.85
N LEU A 413 14.99 -7.30 -9.97
CA LEU A 413 14.14 -6.12 -10.17
C LEU A 413 14.26 -5.14 -8.98
N LYS A 414 14.20 -5.64 -7.74
CA LYS A 414 14.40 -4.83 -6.52
C LYS A 414 15.78 -4.19 -6.53
N LYS A 415 16.83 -4.96 -6.86
CA LYS A 415 18.20 -4.44 -6.95
C LYS A 415 18.33 -3.35 -8.00
N ARG A 416 17.80 -3.55 -9.21
CA ARG A 416 17.80 -2.57 -10.31
C ARG A 416 17.12 -1.27 -9.88
N LEU A 417 15.91 -1.38 -9.33
CA LEU A 417 15.15 -0.24 -8.80
C LEU A 417 15.96 0.55 -7.76
N LEU A 418 16.47 -0.12 -6.73
CA LEU A 418 17.19 0.56 -5.63
C LEU A 418 18.53 1.16 -6.12
N SER A 419 19.23 0.49 -7.03
CA SER A 419 20.49 1.00 -7.59
C SER A 419 20.31 2.15 -8.58
N GLY A 420 19.13 2.22 -9.23
CA GLY A 420 18.77 3.28 -10.16
C GLY A 420 18.09 4.48 -9.51
N ALA A 421 17.83 4.43 -8.19
CA ALA A 421 17.20 5.53 -7.48
C ALA A 421 18.07 6.80 -7.50
N TYR A 422 17.42 7.96 -7.65
CA TYR A 422 18.09 9.24 -7.51
C TYR A 422 18.36 9.51 -6.02
N ARG A 423 19.64 9.58 -5.66
CA ARG A 423 20.05 9.76 -4.26
C ARG A 423 19.59 11.12 -3.73
N LEU A 424 18.92 11.08 -2.59
CA LEU A 424 18.44 12.24 -1.87
C LEU A 424 19.35 12.56 -0.67
N ALA A 425 19.38 13.82 -0.24
CA ALA A 425 20.25 14.28 0.86
C ALA A 425 19.70 13.89 2.24
N GLN A 426 18.41 13.58 2.32
CA GLN A 426 17.72 13.18 3.53
C GLN A 426 18.24 11.82 4.04
N PRO A 427 18.12 11.53 5.36
CA PRO A 427 18.62 10.29 5.94
C PRO A 427 17.97 9.04 5.30
N PRO A 428 18.71 7.91 5.17
CA PRO A 428 18.14 6.66 4.65
C PRO A 428 16.90 6.18 5.41
N ALA A 429 16.81 6.46 6.72
CA ALA A 429 15.61 6.16 7.50
C ALA A 429 14.34 6.85 6.97
N SER A 430 14.45 7.94 6.20
CA SER A 430 13.31 8.68 5.66
C SER A 430 13.07 8.47 4.17
N VAL A 431 14.11 8.09 3.41
CA VAL A 431 14.03 7.98 1.93
C VAL A 431 14.61 6.69 1.35
N GLY A 432 15.18 5.82 2.18
CA GLY A 432 15.87 4.61 1.73
C GLY A 432 16.98 4.91 0.73
N ALA A 433 16.91 4.28 -0.44
CA ALA A 433 17.83 4.51 -1.55
C ALA A 433 17.69 5.90 -2.21
N GLY A 434 16.58 6.61 -1.97
CA GLY A 434 16.27 7.90 -2.57
C GLY A 434 14.97 7.87 -3.38
N LEU A 435 14.85 8.76 -4.36
CA LEU A 435 13.69 8.87 -5.23
C LEU A 435 13.72 7.78 -6.32
N GLY A 436 12.66 6.99 -6.44
CA GLY A 436 12.51 6.03 -7.54
C GLY A 436 12.59 6.70 -8.91
N GLN A 437 13.29 6.06 -9.84
CA GLN A 437 13.46 6.53 -11.22
C GLN A 437 13.08 5.42 -12.20
N THR A 438 12.40 5.78 -13.28
CA THR A 438 12.15 4.85 -14.39
C THR A 438 13.44 4.51 -15.15
N PRO A 439 13.53 3.31 -15.75
CA PRO A 439 14.64 2.93 -16.61
C PRO A 439 14.70 3.74 -17.92
#